data_AF-A0A228R5S8-F1
#
_entry.id   AF-A0A228R5S8-F1
#
_cell.length_a   1.000
_cell.length_b   1.000
_cell.length_c   1.000
_cell.angle_alpha   90.00
_cell.angle_beta   90.00
_cell.angle_gamma   90.00
#
_symmetry.space_group_name_H-M   'P 1'
#
loop_
_entity.id
_entity.type
_entity.pdbx_description
1 polymer ?
#
loop_
_entity_poly.entity_id
_entity_poly.type
_entity_poly.pdbx_seq_one_letter_code
_entity_poly.pdbx_strand_id
1 'polypeptide(L)'
;MPRIKARTLPLVDVERRDTLPLRTITRYDRNARRPSTPILIGKYVVGRRPLADSVHTEYLILDGAEIAGKQISIPSEGDCADAIKRLRDAKRAAGVAASNAIDKAKNAGKPRATAAPEVA
;
A
#
# COMPACT_ATOMS: atom_id res chain seq x y z
N MET A 1 -46.80 30.07 -24.13
CA MET A 1 -46.50 29.94 -22.68
C MET A 1 -45.50 31.01 -22.26
N PRO A 2 -45.75 31.83 -21.23
CA PRO A 2 -44.82 32.87 -20.83
C PRO A 2 -43.71 32.29 -19.94
N ARG A 3 -42.44 32.63 -20.23
CA ARG A 3 -41.28 32.29 -19.39
C ARG A 3 -41.31 33.17 -18.14
N ILE A 4 -41.55 32.55 -16.99
CA ILE A 4 -41.41 33.18 -15.67
C ILE A 4 -39.92 33.52 -15.49
N LYS A 5 -39.59 34.82 -15.45
CA LYS A 5 -38.26 35.29 -15.04
C LYS A 5 -38.13 35.07 -13.53
N ALA A 6 -37.47 33.99 -13.13
CA ALA A 6 -37.11 33.78 -11.73
C ALA A 6 -36.19 34.92 -11.29
N ARG A 7 -36.66 35.71 -10.33
CA ARG A 7 -35.90 36.73 -9.62
C ARG A 7 -34.79 36.01 -8.86
N THR A 8 -33.55 36.10 -9.32
CA THR A 8 -32.38 35.59 -8.58
C THR A 8 -32.35 36.29 -7.23
N LEU A 9 -32.69 35.54 -6.17
CA LEU A 9 -32.48 35.98 -4.80
C LEU A 9 -30.98 36.26 -4.61
N PRO A 10 -30.57 37.33 -3.91
CA PRO A 10 -29.18 37.49 -3.54
C PRO A 10 -28.81 36.28 -2.66
N LEU A 11 -27.87 35.47 -3.13
CA LEU A 11 -27.32 34.36 -2.36
C LEU A 11 -26.51 34.99 -1.22
N VAL A 12 -27.17 35.30 -0.12
CA VAL A 12 -26.52 35.67 1.13
C VAL A 12 -25.74 34.44 1.55
N ASP A 13 -24.42 34.51 1.43
CA ASP A 13 -23.51 33.49 1.95
C ASP A 13 -23.63 33.56 3.47
N VAL A 14 -24.56 32.76 4.03
CA VAL A 14 -24.71 32.64 5.48
C VAL A 14 -23.37 32.13 5.99
N GLU A 15 -22.67 32.91 6.82
CA GLU A 15 -21.41 32.50 7.46
C GLU A 15 -21.64 31.20 8.25
N ARG A 16 -21.33 30.07 7.61
CA ARG A 16 -21.31 28.77 8.28
C ARG A 16 -19.97 28.67 8.99
N ARG A 17 -19.95 28.99 10.29
CA ARG A 17 -18.72 29.08 11.11
C ARG A 17 -17.83 27.84 11.04
N ASP A 18 -18.41 26.66 10.87
CA ASP A 18 -17.70 25.38 11.00
C ASP A 18 -17.56 24.60 9.69
N THR A 19 -17.95 25.17 8.54
CA THR A 19 -17.86 24.50 7.24
C THR A 19 -17.36 25.43 6.16
N LEU A 20 -16.67 24.88 5.16
CA LEU A 20 -16.21 25.65 4.02
C LEU A 20 -17.40 26.25 3.25
N PRO A 21 -17.36 27.54 2.84
CA PRO A 21 -18.43 28.15 2.07
C PRO A 21 -18.62 27.48 0.71
N LEU A 22 -19.82 27.63 0.14
CA LEU A 22 -20.31 26.92 -1.06
C LEU A 22 -19.47 27.13 -2.33
N ARG A 23 -18.51 28.06 -2.32
CA ARG A 23 -17.62 28.38 -3.45
C ARG A 23 -16.16 28.49 -3.06
N THR A 24 -15.74 27.76 -2.03
CA THR A 24 -14.32 27.70 -1.66
C THR A 24 -13.52 27.04 -2.78
N ILE A 25 -12.69 27.82 -3.47
CA ILE A 25 -11.74 27.32 -4.47
C ILE A 25 -10.39 27.15 -3.78
N THR A 26 -10.03 25.93 -3.44
CA THR A 26 -8.67 25.59 -3.02
C THR A 26 -7.78 25.43 -4.25
N ARG A 27 -6.85 26.37 -4.45
CA ARG A 27 -5.85 26.28 -5.52
C ARG A 27 -4.75 25.31 -5.11
N TYR A 28 -4.49 24.34 -5.96
CA TYR A 28 -3.42 23.38 -5.77
C TYR A 28 -2.06 24.02 -6.14
N ASP A 29 -1.17 24.16 -5.16
CA ASP A 29 0.22 24.54 -5.41
C ASP A 29 1.05 23.28 -5.72
N ARG A 30 1.49 23.16 -6.97
CA ARG A 30 2.31 22.04 -7.45
C ARG A 30 3.68 22.00 -6.78
N ASN A 31 4.25 23.17 -6.45
CA ASN A 31 5.61 23.31 -5.95
C ASN A 31 5.68 23.30 -4.42
N ALA A 32 4.53 23.38 -3.74
CA ALA A 32 4.47 23.25 -2.29
C ALA A 32 5.05 21.90 -1.85
N ARG A 33 5.97 21.96 -0.88
CA ARG A 33 6.59 20.76 -0.30
C ARG A 33 5.49 19.90 0.33
N ARG A 34 5.32 18.69 -0.19
CA ARG A 34 4.31 17.77 0.33
C ARG A 34 4.78 17.05 1.59
N PRO A 35 3.83 16.62 2.46
CA PRO A 35 4.16 15.84 3.63
C PRO A 35 4.82 14.51 3.24
N SER A 36 6.09 14.35 3.61
CA SER A 36 6.85 13.11 3.46
C SER A 36 7.02 12.37 4.79
N THR A 37 6.50 12.93 5.89
CA THR A 37 6.59 12.29 7.22
C THR A 37 5.71 11.05 7.24
N PRO A 38 6.16 9.95 7.87
CA PRO A 38 5.33 8.75 7.99
C PRO A 38 4.07 9.03 8.82
N ILE A 39 3.04 8.25 8.58
CA ILE A 39 1.77 8.27 9.32
C ILE A 39 1.56 6.93 10.02
N LEU A 40 0.81 6.96 11.12
CA LEU A 40 0.37 5.77 11.82
C LEU A 40 -1.06 5.44 11.41
N ILE A 41 -1.29 4.18 11.03
CA ILE A 41 -2.62 3.65 10.73
C ILE A 41 -2.85 2.48 11.69
N GLY A 42 -3.62 2.73 12.75
CA GLY A 42 -3.71 1.81 13.88
C GLY A 42 -2.33 1.55 14.46
N LYS A 43 -1.87 0.30 14.40
CA LYS A 43 -0.54 -0.13 14.84
C LYS A 43 0.55 -0.12 13.76
N TYR A 44 0.21 0.22 12.51
CA TYR A 44 1.11 0.09 11.36
C TYR A 44 1.75 1.43 11.01
N VAL A 45 3.00 1.38 10.57
CA VAL A 45 3.75 2.53 10.09
C VAL A 45 3.64 2.58 8.57
N VAL A 46 3.18 3.72 8.04
CA VAL A 46 3.05 3.95 6.61
C VAL A 46 3.88 5.15 6.20
N GLY A 47 4.90 4.91 5.38
CA GLY A 47 5.72 5.97 4.79
C GLY A 47 4.95 6.74 3.73
N ARG A 48 5.21 8.05 3.61
CA ARG A 48 4.68 8.89 2.54
C ARG A 48 5.81 9.32 1.62
N ARG A 49 5.67 9.00 0.33
CA ARG A 49 6.58 9.41 -0.73
C ARG A 49 5.81 10.18 -1.80
N PRO A 50 5.85 11.52 -1.77
CA PRO A 50 5.35 12.32 -2.88
C PRO A 50 6.06 11.92 -4.19
N LEU A 51 5.30 11.63 -5.24
CA LEU A 51 5.87 11.33 -6.55
C LEU A 51 6.29 12.64 -7.23
N ALA A 52 7.46 12.62 -7.88
CA ALA A 52 7.87 13.71 -8.75
C ALA A 52 6.84 13.86 -9.89
N ASP A 53 6.51 15.11 -10.23
CA ASP A 53 5.63 15.47 -11.36
C ASP A 53 4.17 14.98 -11.30
N SER A 54 3.76 14.30 -10.24
CA SER A 54 2.40 13.79 -10.05
C SER A 54 1.76 14.36 -8.79
N VAL A 55 0.44 14.59 -8.81
CA VAL A 55 -0.35 15.05 -7.63
C VAL A 55 -0.45 13.97 -6.54
N HIS A 56 -0.07 12.74 -6.88
CA HIS A 56 -0.23 11.58 -6.02
C HIS A 56 0.91 11.44 -5.01
N THR A 57 0.59 10.84 -3.87
CA THR A 57 1.56 10.41 -2.86
C THR A 57 1.56 8.89 -2.83
N GLU A 58 2.73 8.29 -2.98
CA GLU A 58 2.91 6.86 -2.79
C GLU A 58 2.98 6.56 -1.28
N TYR A 59 2.10 5.68 -0.82
CA TYR A 59 2.06 5.18 0.55
C TYR A 59 2.79 3.84 0.60
N LEU A 60 3.81 3.78 1.45
CA LEU A 60 4.67 2.62 1.65
C LEU A 60 4.29 1.94 2.97
N ILE A 61 3.71 0.75 2.91
CA ILE A 61 3.38 -0.03 4.12
C ILE A 61 4.67 -0.66 4.64
N LEU A 62 5.07 -0.34 5.88
CA LEU A 62 6.34 -0.79 6.44
C LEU A 62 6.13 -1.91 7.49
N ASP A 63 6.97 -2.95 7.41
CA ASP A 63 7.17 -3.96 8.46
C ASP A 63 8.63 -3.84 8.96
N GLY A 64 8.85 -2.94 9.92
CA GLY A 64 10.20 -2.57 10.37
C GLY A 64 10.98 -1.81 9.29
N ALA A 65 12.08 -2.40 8.80
CA ALA A 65 12.93 -1.81 7.77
C ALA A 65 12.47 -2.15 6.33
N GLU A 66 11.49 -3.04 6.17
CA GLU A 66 11.07 -3.53 4.87
C GLU A 66 9.73 -2.96 4.42
N ILE A 67 9.57 -2.87 3.11
CA ILE A 67 8.35 -2.39 2.47
C ILE A 67 7.48 -3.62 2.16
N ALA A 68 6.38 -3.77 2.89
CA ALA A 68 5.39 -4.83 2.69
C ALA A 68 4.50 -4.59 1.48
N GLY A 69 4.25 -3.33 1.14
CA GLY A 69 3.39 -2.96 0.01
C GLY A 69 3.51 -1.49 -0.34
N LYS A 70 3.03 -1.16 -1.54
CA LYS A 70 2.96 0.22 -2.03
C LYS A 70 1.62 0.47 -2.68
N GLN A 71 1.07 1.66 -2.49
CA GLN A 71 -0.18 2.07 -3.12
C GLN A 71 -0.32 3.59 -3.20
N ILE A 72 -1.21 4.06 -4.07
CA ILE A 72 -1.43 5.49 -4.32
C ILE A 72 -2.47 6.09 -3.35
N SER A 73 -3.42 5.27 -2.88
CA SER A 73 -4.43 5.66 -1.89
C SER A 73 -3.91 5.47 -0.47
N ILE A 74 -4.47 6.22 0.48
CA ILE A 74 -4.23 5.99 1.91
C ILE A 74 -4.74 4.58 2.26
N PRO A 75 -3.91 3.70 2.84
CA PRO A 75 -4.33 2.36 3.20
C PRO A 75 -5.30 2.37 4.37
N SER A 76 -6.19 1.37 4.39
CA SER A 76 -6.89 1.01 5.61
C SER A 76 -5.98 0.16 6.53
N GLU A 77 -6.40 -0.03 7.77
CA GLU A 77 -5.69 -0.93 8.70
C GLU A 77 -5.71 -2.39 8.20
N GLY A 78 -6.80 -2.81 7.54
CA GLY A 78 -6.91 -4.14 6.92
C GLY A 78 -5.92 -4.34 5.79
N ASP A 79 -5.78 -3.34 4.90
CA ASP A 79 -4.81 -3.39 3.79
C ASP A 79 -3.38 -3.53 4.31
N CYS A 80 -3.05 -2.82 5.40
CA CYS A 80 -1.75 -2.91 6.06
C CYS A 80 -1.51 -4.31 6.61
N ALA A 81 -2.49 -4.88 7.33
CA ALA A 81 -2.41 -6.21 7.90
C ALA A 81 -2.18 -7.27 6.82
N ASP A 82 -2.94 -7.21 5.72
CA ASP A 82 -2.86 -8.16 4.62
C ASP A 82 -1.54 -8.06 3.87
N ALA A 83 -1.05 -6.84 3.59
CA ALA A 83 0.24 -6.64 2.93
C ALA A 83 1.39 -7.24 3.75
N ILE A 84 1.41 -6.99 5.07
CA ILE A 84 2.43 -7.51 5.97
C ILE A 84 2.35 -9.04 6.07
N LYS A 85 1.13 -9.59 6.17
CA LYS A 85 0.93 -11.03 6.18
C LYS A 85 1.50 -11.68 4.92
N ARG A 86 1.17 -11.13 3.74
CA ARG A 86 1.70 -11.61 2.45
C ARG A 86 3.22 -11.55 2.39
N LEU A 87 3.85 -10.47 2.88
CA LEU A 87 5.32 -10.37 2.94
C LEU A 87 5.91 -11.48 3.82
N ARG A 88 5.35 -11.72 4.99
CA ARG A 88 5.84 -12.75 5.93
C ARG A 88 5.65 -14.15 5.39
N ASP A 89 4.52 -14.42 4.74
CA ASP A 89 4.23 -15.70 4.10
C ASP A 89 5.22 -15.96 2.94
N ALA A 90 5.50 -14.94 2.12
CA ALA A 90 6.50 -15.04 1.05
C ALA A 90 7.90 -15.34 1.59
N LYS A 91 8.31 -14.69 2.69
CA LYS A 91 9.58 -14.98 3.36
C LYS A 91 9.65 -16.41 3.89
N ARG A 92 8.57 -16.89 4.54
CA ARG A 92 8.50 -18.26 5.04
C ARG A 92 8.61 -19.26 3.89
N ALA A 93 7.90 -19.03 2.79
CA ALA A 93 7.99 -19.88 1.60
C ALA A 93 9.40 -19.90 0.99
N ALA A 94 10.06 -18.75 0.90
CA ALA A 94 11.45 -18.66 0.43
C ALA A 94 12.42 -19.43 1.35
N GLY A 95 12.25 -19.33 2.67
CA GLY A 95 13.04 -20.09 3.65
C GLY A 95 12.88 -21.60 3.51
N VAL A 96 11.64 -22.08 3.35
CA VAL A 96 11.36 -23.51 3.11
C VAL A 96 11.97 -23.99 1.80
N ALA A 97 11.86 -23.20 0.73
CA ALA A 97 12.46 -23.53 -0.56
C ALA A 97 14.00 -23.62 -0.47
N ALA A 98 14.63 -22.70 0.26
CA ALA A 98 16.07 -22.73 0.50
C ALA A 98 16.51 -23.99 1.26
N SER A 99 15.81 -24.35 2.35
CA SER A 99 16.10 -25.59 3.10
C SER A 99 15.95 -26.83 2.23
N ASN A 100 14.85 -26.93 1.46
CA ASN A 100 14.63 -28.06 0.55
C ASN A 100 15.73 -28.18 -0.52
N ALA A 101 16.23 -27.04 -1.03
CA ALA A 101 17.33 -27.03 -1.99
C ALA A 101 18.64 -27.54 -1.35
N ILE A 102 18.93 -27.15 -0.10
CA ILE A 102 20.09 -27.62 0.66
C ILE A 102 19.98 -29.13 0.94
N ASP A 103 18.82 -29.61 1.39
CA ASP A 103 18.60 -31.03 1.65
C ASP A 103 18.72 -31.87 0.38
N LYS A 104 18.19 -31.38 -0.74
CA LYS A 104 18.36 -32.02 -2.05
C LYS A 104 19.83 -32.07 -2.47
N ALA A 105 20.58 -30.99 -2.30
CA ALA A 105 22.00 -30.95 -2.60
C ALA A 105 22.80 -31.94 -1.72
N LYS A 106 22.50 -31.99 -0.42
CA LYS A 106 23.11 -32.94 0.53
C LYS A 106 22.84 -34.40 0.13
N ASN A 107 21.62 -34.71 -0.32
CA ASN A 107 21.22 -36.06 -0.69
C ASN A 107 21.63 -36.45 -2.12
N ALA A 108 21.91 -35.49 -3.00
CA ALA A 108 22.34 -35.76 -4.38
C ALA A 108 23.73 -36.43 -4.47
N GLY A 109 24.59 -36.21 -3.49
CA GLY A 109 25.91 -36.86 -3.42
C GLY A 109 25.92 -38.25 -2.77
N LYS A 110 24.77 -38.73 -2.27
CA LYS A 110 24.71 -40.05 -1.62
C LYS A 110 24.53 -41.12 -2.69
N PRO A 111 25.43 -42.12 -2.79
CA PRO A 111 25.27 -43.20 -3.76
C PRO A 111 23.95 -43.91 -3.50
N ARG A 112 23.07 -43.93 -4.50
CA ARG A 112 21.82 -44.68 -4.46
C ARG A 112 22.21 -46.15 -4.38
N ALA A 113 21.91 -46.80 -3.26
CA ALA A 113 22.13 -48.24 -3.12
C ALA A 113 21.35 -48.93 -4.27
N THR A 114 22.09 -49.41 -5.26
CA THR A 114 21.55 -50.25 -6.33
C THR A 114 21.07 -51.53 -5.69
N ALA A 115 19.74 -51.71 -5.64
CA ALA A 115 19.16 -53.01 -5.32
C ALA A 115 19.71 -54.01 -6.34
N ALA A 116 20.49 -54.99 -5.87
CA ALA A 116 20.96 -56.09 -6.68
C ALA A 116 19.73 -56.89 -7.16
N PRO A 117 19.63 -57.27 -8.45
CA PRO A 117 18.58 -58.17 -8.88
C PRO A 117 18.83 -59.54 -8.22
N GLU A 118 17.85 -60.01 -7.47
CA GLU A 118 17.79 -61.37 -6.96
C GLU A 118 17.64 -62.31 -8.17
N VAL A 119 18.65 -63.16 -8.39
CA VAL A 119 18.62 -64.24 -9.38
C VAL A 119 18.65 -65.55 -8.61
N ALA A 120 17.52 -66.28 -8.63
CA ALA A 120 17.44 -67.73 -8.44
C ALA A 120 16.11 -68.24 -9.02
#